data_AF-A0A7L2VHD7-F1
#
_entry.id   AF-A0A7L2VHD7-F1
#
_cell.length_a   1.000
_cell.length_b   1.000
_cell.length_c   1.000
_cell.angle_alpha   90.00
_cell.angle_beta   90.00
_cell.angle_gamma   90.00
#
_symmetry.space_group_name_H-M   'P 1'
#
loop_
_entity.id
_entity.type
_entity.pdbx_description
1 polymer ?
#
loop_
_entity_poly.entity_id
_entity_poly.type
_entity_poly.pdbx_seq_one_letter_code
_entity_poly.pdbx_strand_id
1 'polypeptide(L)'
;MLVGRWRLEGRRWHRAKPPVVLRALYDYSYWAEDGRHVAMAAGERFLLLHKANEDWWQVRRAGEPLWARPFFVPATYVAELEPGDPER
;
A
#
# COMPACT_ATOMS: atom_id res chain seq x y z
N MET A 1 34.87 -10.15 28.71
CA MET A 1 34.49 -9.31 27.55
C MET A 1 34.76 -10.13 26.29
N LEU A 2 33.83 -11.00 25.92
CA LEU A 2 34.01 -11.90 24.78
C LEU A 2 32.73 -11.94 23.93
N VAL A 3 32.94 -11.59 22.67
CA VAL A 3 32.11 -11.76 21.49
C VAL A 3 31.48 -13.16 21.48
N GLY A 4 30.16 -13.24 21.62
CA GLY A 4 29.37 -14.45 21.39
C GLY A 4 28.32 -14.16 20.33
N ARG A 5 28.61 -14.39 19.05
CA ARG A 5 28.21 -15.59 18.31
C ARG A 5 26.69 -15.81 18.35
N TRP A 6 25.96 -14.99 17.59
CA TRP A 6 24.57 -15.28 17.23
C TRP A 6 24.54 -16.48 16.30
N ARG A 7 24.25 -17.66 16.87
CA ARG A 7 23.89 -18.86 16.13
C ARG A 7 22.38 -19.03 16.27
N LEU A 8 21.63 -18.65 15.25
CA LEU A 8 20.25 -19.09 15.06
C LEU A 8 20.07 -19.50 13.59
N GLU A 9 20.06 -20.81 13.41
CA GLU A 9 19.54 -21.54 12.27
C GLU A 9 18.22 -20.93 11.76
N GLY A 10 18.07 -20.84 10.44
CA GLY A 10 16.75 -21.03 9.82
C GLY A 10 15.81 -19.85 9.64
N ARG A 11 16.22 -18.58 9.77
CA ARG A 11 15.43 -17.45 9.25
C ARG A 11 16.04 -16.88 7.98
N ARG A 12 15.68 -17.49 6.86
CA ARG A 12 15.68 -16.81 5.56
C ARG A 12 14.77 -15.60 5.74
N TRP A 13 15.34 -14.44 6.04
CA TRP A 13 14.63 -13.18 5.89
C TRP A 13 14.28 -13.13 4.40
N HIS A 14 13.08 -13.60 4.06
CA HIS A 14 12.46 -13.20 2.82
C HIS A 14 12.52 -11.69 2.90
N ARG A 15 13.28 -11.05 2.00
CA ARG A 15 13.14 -9.62 1.75
C ARG A 15 11.64 -9.40 1.70
N ALA A 16 11.07 -8.80 2.75
CA ALA A 16 9.70 -8.36 2.69
C ALA A 16 9.70 -7.47 1.45
N LYS A 17 8.91 -7.83 0.43
CA LYS A 17 8.83 -7.02 -0.78
C LYS A 17 8.57 -5.59 -0.32
N PRO A 18 9.33 -4.60 -0.82
CA PRO A 18 9.12 -3.23 -0.41
C PRO A 18 7.64 -2.89 -0.64
N PRO A 19 7.01 -2.13 0.27
CA PRO A 19 5.60 -1.78 0.12
C PRO A 19 5.43 -1.00 -1.18
N VAL A 20 4.51 -1.44 -2.03
CA VAL A 20 4.19 -0.73 -3.27
C VAL A 20 3.32 0.46 -2.88
N VAL A 21 3.81 1.66 -3.18
CA VAL A 21 3.07 2.90 -2.96
C VAL A 21 2.28 3.19 -4.22
N LEU A 22 1.03 3.60 -4.07
CA LEU A 22 0.18 4.06 -5.16
C LEU A 22 -0.06 5.55 -5.03
N ARG A 23 -0.27 6.23 -6.14
CA ARG A 23 -0.72 7.61 -6.20
C ARG A 23 -2.07 7.69 -6.89
N ALA A 24 -3.06 8.34 -6.29
CA ALA A 24 -4.29 8.68 -6.99
C ALA A 24 -3.99 9.68 -8.11
N LEU A 25 -4.49 9.38 -9.31
CA LEU A 25 -4.39 10.24 -10.48
C LEU A 25 -5.53 11.26 -10.53
N TYR A 26 -6.70 10.86 -10.02
CA TYR A 26 -7.93 11.64 -10.05
C TYR A 26 -8.62 11.61 -8.69
N ASP A 27 -9.44 12.62 -8.41
CA ASP A 27 -10.38 12.56 -7.31
C ASP A 27 -11.50 11.55 -7.62
N TYR A 28 -11.91 10.81 -6.61
CA TYR A 28 -12.99 9.86 -6.71
C TYR A 28 -13.58 9.61 -5.34
N SER A 29 -14.90 9.50 -5.28
CA SER A 29 -15.59 9.09 -4.07
C SER A 29 -16.73 8.14 -4.37
N TYR A 30 -16.97 7.23 -3.46
CA TYR A 30 -18.09 6.31 -3.53
C TYR A 30 -18.57 5.93 -2.14
N TRP A 31 -19.80 5.43 -2.08
CA TRP A 31 -20.34 4.80 -0.89
C TRP A 31 -20.07 3.30 -0.98
N ALA A 32 -19.26 2.80 -0.04
CA ALA A 32 -19.02 1.38 0.08
C ALA A 32 -20.31 0.68 0.56
N GLU A 33 -20.39 -0.63 0.33
CA GLU A 33 -21.54 -1.45 0.73
C GLU A 33 -21.78 -1.45 2.26
N ASP A 34 -20.74 -1.14 3.05
CA ASP A 34 -20.85 -0.97 4.50
C ASP A 34 -21.45 0.39 4.93
N GLY A 35 -21.85 1.24 3.97
CA GLY A 35 -22.38 2.59 4.22
C GLY A 35 -21.30 3.63 4.50
N ARG A 36 -20.01 3.31 4.33
CA ARG A 36 -18.91 4.26 4.49
C ARG A 36 -18.70 5.08 3.23
N HIS A 37 -18.54 6.39 3.40
CA HIS A 37 -18.05 7.24 2.34
C HIS A 37 -16.53 7.09 2.19
N VAL A 38 -16.09 6.52 1.08
CA VAL A 38 -14.69 6.43 0.70
C VAL A 38 -14.41 7.54 -0.30
N ALA A 39 -13.40 8.35 0.00
CA ALA A 39 -12.92 9.40 -0.90
C ALA A 39 -11.40 9.28 -1.05
N MET A 40 -10.95 9.45 -2.28
CA MET A 40 -9.55 9.61 -2.65
C MET A 40 -9.39 10.93 -3.40
N ALA A 41 -8.35 11.68 -3.06
CA ALA A 41 -8.00 12.91 -3.76
C ALA A 41 -6.86 12.66 -4.76
N ALA A 42 -6.90 13.35 -5.90
CA ALA A 42 -5.78 13.35 -6.83
C ALA A 42 -4.47 13.76 -6.11
N GLY A 43 -3.41 12.98 -6.32
CA GLY A 43 -2.11 13.15 -5.67
C GLY A 43 -1.98 12.48 -4.30
N GLU A 44 -3.05 11.95 -3.74
CA GLU A 44 -3.00 11.20 -2.48
C GLU A 44 -2.22 9.89 -2.63
N ARG A 45 -1.52 9.48 -1.57
CA ARG A 45 -0.67 8.29 -1.56
C ARG A 45 -1.28 7.16 -0.75
N PHE A 46 -1.33 5.99 -1.35
CA PHE A 46 -1.83 4.77 -0.74
C PHE A 46 -0.77 3.69 -0.70
N LEU A 47 -0.93 2.73 0.18
CA LEU A 47 -0.12 1.52 0.22
C LEU A 47 -0.97 0.39 -0.34
N LEU A 48 -0.48 -0.23 -1.41
CA LEU A 48 -1.11 -1.41 -1.98
C LEU A 48 -0.97 -2.58 -1.00
N LEU A 49 -2.11 -3.14 -0.61
CA LEU A 49 -2.15 -4.34 0.22
C LEU A 49 -2.36 -5.58 -0.66
N HIS A 50 -3.35 -5.52 -1.54
CA HIS A 50 -3.73 -6.65 -2.38
C HIS A 50 -4.43 -6.19 -3.66
N LYS A 51 -4.08 -6.77 -4.81
CA LYS A 51 -4.81 -6.56 -6.07
C LYS A 51 -5.96 -7.57 -6.12
N ALA A 52 -7.17 -7.14 -5.76
CA ALA A 52 -8.31 -8.06 -5.66
C ALA A 52 -8.73 -8.59 -7.04
N ASN A 53 -8.74 -7.71 -8.05
CA ASN A 53 -8.91 -8.04 -9.47
C ASN A 53 -8.25 -6.97 -10.36
N GLU A 54 -8.52 -6.99 -11.67
CA GLU A 54 -7.98 -6.04 -12.64
C GLU A 54 -8.49 -4.61 -12.44
N ASP A 55 -9.71 -4.45 -11.94
CA ASP A 55 -10.36 -3.15 -11.79
C ASP A 55 -10.21 -2.55 -10.39
N TRP A 56 -10.13 -3.37 -9.34
CA TRP A 56 -10.26 -2.96 -7.94
C TRP A 56 -9.09 -3.49 -7.11
N TRP A 57 -8.35 -2.57 -6.52
CA TRP A 57 -7.23 -2.88 -5.64
C TRP A 57 -7.53 -2.46 -4.22
N GLN A 58 -7.14 -3.32 -3.27
CA GLN A 58 -7.25 -3.05 -1.86
C GLN A 58 -6.02 -2.28 -1.38
N VAL A 59 -6.28 -1.13 -0.77
CA VAL A 59 -5.26 -0.19 -0.36
C VAL A 59 -5.54 0.33 1.05
N ARG A 60 -4.55 1.01 1.62
CA ARG A 60 -4.70 1.83 2.82
C ARG A 60 -4.04 3.18 2.63
N ARG A 61 -4.46 4.20 3.37
CA ARG A 61 -3.79 5.50 3.35
C ARG A 61 -2.38 5.39 3.94
N ALA A 62 -1.40 5.99 3.27
CA ALA A 62 -0.02 5.96 3.75
C ALA A 62 0.19 6.73 5.07
N GLY A 63 -0.69 7.71 5.36
CA GLY A 63 -0.67 8.48 6.61
C GLY A 63 -1.48 7.86 7.76
N GLU A 64 -2.23 6.78 7.51
CA GLU A 64 -3.02 6.11 8.54
C GLU A 64 -2.24 4.95 9.20
N PRO A 65 -2.54 4.62 10.46
CA PRO A 65 -1.88 3.52 11.15
C PRO A 65 -2.05 2.18 10.42
N LEU A 66 -1.13 1.24 10.65
CA LEU A 66 -1.13 -0.08 9.98
C LEU A 66 -2.41 -0.89 10.19
N TRP A 67 -3.11 -0.65 11.31
CA TRP A 67 -4.37 -1.28 11.70
C TRP A 67 -5.61 -0.54 11.18
N ALA A 68 -5.44 0.56 10.46
CA ALA A 68 -6.53 1.28 9.82
C ALA A 68 -7.26 0.40 8.80
N ARG A 69 -8.56 0.65 8.64
CA ARG A 69 -9.41 -0.17 7.80
C ARG A 69 -9.03 0.04 6.32
N PRO A 70 -8.65 -1.02 5.59
CA PRO A 70 -8.43 -0.91 4.17
C PRO A 70 -9.71 -0.57 3.40
N PHE A 71 -9.55 -0.07 2.19
CA PHE A 71 -10.62 0.23 1.26
C PHE A 71 -10.18 -0.10 -0.16
N PHE A 72 -11.13 -0.12 -1.09
CA PHE A 72 -10.85 -0.43 -2.49
C PHE A 72 -10.76 0.86 -3.31
N VAL A 73 -9.84 0.87 -4.26
CA VAL A 73 -9.69 1.93 -5.27
C VAL A 73 -9.68 1.31 -6.66
N PRO A 74 -10.20 2.02 -7.66
CA PRO A 74 -10.11 1.56 -9.04
C PRO A 74 -8.66 1.62 -9.53
N ALA A 75 -8.16 0.51 -10.09
CA ALA A 75 -6.80 0.35 -10.61
C ALA A 75 -6.48 1.37 -11.71
N THR A 76 -7.46 1.73 -12.52
CA THR A 76 -7.33 2.71 -13.61
C THR A 76 -7.16 4.15 -13.11
N TYR A 77 -7.45 4.43 -11.84
CA TYR A 77 -7.35 5.76 -11.23
C TYR A 77 -6.14 5.92 -10.33
N VAL A 78 -5.33 4.87 -10.19
CA VAL A 78 -4.13 4.88 -9.35
C VAL A 78 -2.91 4.42 -10.15
N ALA A 79 -1.76 5.02 -9.85
CA ALA A 79 -0.48 4.62 -10.45
C ALA A 79 0.44 4.02 -9.38
N GLU A 80 1.06 2.88 -9.68
CA GLU A 80 2.15 2.32 -8.88
C GLU A 80 3.37 3.24 -8.94
N LEU A 81 3.82 3.71 -7.77
CA LEU A 81 5.07 4.45 -7.62
C LEU A 81 6.18 3.43 -7.34
N GLU A 82 7.12 3.30 -8.27
CA GLU A 82 8.31 2.51 -8.03
C GLU A 82 9.19 3.21 -6.97
N PRO A 83 9.67 2.49 -5.94
CA PRO A 83 10.60 3.04 -4.97
C PRO A 83 11.98 3.19 -5.63
N GLY A 84 12.14 4.21 -6.47
CA GLY A 84 13.35 4.40 -7.25
C GLY A 84 13.29 5.41 -8.39
N ASP A 85 12.15 6.05 -8.65
CA ASP A 85 12.06 7.11 -9.65
C ASP A 85 12.06 8.49 -8.95
N PRO A 86 13.24 9.09 -8.68
CA PRO A 86 13.30 10.49 -8.32
C PRO A 86 12.93 11.30 -9.58
N GLU A 87 11.77 11.94 -9.55
CA GLU A 87 11.39 13.08 -10.41
C GLU A 87 11.93 13.06 -11.85
N ARG A 88 11.15 12.52 -12.79
CA ARG A 88 11.35 12.81 -14.21
C ARG A 88 10.63 14.08 -14.66
#